data_AF-A0A3D4CRD7-F1
#
_entry.id   AF-A0A3D4CRD7-F1
#
_cell.length_a   1.000
_cell.length_b   1.000
_cell.length_c   1.000
_cell.angle_alpha   90.00
_cell.angle_beta   90.00
_cell.angle_gamma   90.00
#
_symmetry.space_group_name_H-M   'P 1'
#
loop_
_entity.id
_entity.type
_entity.pdbx_description
1 polymer ?
#
loop_
_entity_poly.entity_id
_entity_poly.type
_entity_poly.pdbx_seq_one_letter_code
_entity_poly.pdbx_strand_id
1 'polypeptide(L)'
;MTSSSITREELRIQGFDLIDETLSSLISCLSDALKSLGEDELIPYLPWSGSVPEGELPKGTQQLYSVGFQLLNMVEERVASAIRREREKELGADSIRGLWPHALKDMTAAGLSPDDIIEVLRDVNVQPVLTAHPTEAKRTSIRERLRALYDQLV
;
A
#
# COMPACT_ATOMS: atom_id res chain seq x y z
N MET A 1 -0.35 -35.92 3.78
CA MET A 1 -0.67 -34.53 4.20
C MET A 1 -0.57 -33.67 2.95
N THR A 2 -1.72 -33.37 2.35
CA THR A 2 -1.81 -32.57 1.13
C THR A 2 -1.51 -31.12 1.47
N SER A 3 -0.26 -30.68 1.26
CA SER A 3 0.06 -29.26 1.22
C SER A 3 -0.58 -28.69 -0.04
N SER A 4 -1.79 -28.14 0.07
CA SER A 4 -2.35 -27.32 -0.98
C SER A 4 -1.47 -26.08 -1.07
N SER A 5 -0.61 -26.00 -2.10
CA SER A 5 0.22 -24.82 -2.33
C SER A 5 -0.71 -23.64 -2.60
N ILE A 6 -0.66 -22.63 -1.75
CA ILE A 6 -1.41 -21.38 -1.94
C ILE A 6 -1.13 -20.83 -3.34
N THR A 7 -2.18 -20.47 -4.06
CA THR A 7 -2.12 -19.96 -5.42
C THR A 7 -1.97 -18.43 -5.44
N ARG A 8 -1.55 -17.88 -6.59
CA ARG A 8 -1.50 -16.42 -6.81
C ARG A 8 -2.88 -15.77 -6.68
N GLU A 9 -3.93 -16.49 -7.03
CA GLU A 9 -5.30 -16.00 -6.97
C GLU A 9 -5.77 -15.87 -5.52
N GLU A 10 -5.50 -16.89 -4.70
CA GLU A 10 -5.85 -16.89 -3.27
C GLU A 10 -5.12 -15.75 -2.52
N LEU A 11 -3.82 -15.54 -2.78
CA LEU A 11 -3.08 -14.42 -2.20
C LEU A 11 -3.63 -13.05 -2.62
N ARG A 12 -4.17 -12.95 -3.84
CA ARG A 12 -4.79 -11.71 -4.31
C ARG A 12 -6.09 -11.44 -3.57
N ILE A 13 -6.96 -12.45 -3.44
CA ILE A 13 -8.22 -12.34 -2.70
C ILE A 13 -7.93 -11.98 -1.24
N GLN A 14 -7.01 -12.69 -0.60
CA GLN A 14 -6.56 -12.40 0.76
C GLN A 14 -6.04 -10.96 0.91
N GLY A 15 -5.35 -10.44 -0.09
CA GLY A 15 -4.89 -9.05 -0.10
C GLY A 15 -6.03 -8.05 -0.10
N PHE A 16 -7.08 -8.27 -0.89
CA PHE A 16 -8.26 -7.39 -0.88
C PHE A 16 -9.03 -7.49 0.43
N ASP A 17 -9.24 -8.71 0.94
CA ASP A 17 -9.92 -8.91 2.22
C ASP A 17 -9.19 -8.18 3.35
N LEU A 18 -7.85 -8.28 3.39
CA LEU A 18 -7.04 -7.58 4.39
C LEU A 18 -7.08 -6.05 4.24
N ILE A 19 -7.16 -5.53 3.01
CA ILE A 19 -7.36 -4.10 2.76
C ILE A 19 -8.69 -3.65 3.36
N ASP A 20 -9.78 -4.37 3.06
CA ASP A 20 -11.12 -4.01 3.53
C ASP A 20 -11.23 -4.07 5.05
N GLU A 21 -10.68 -5.11 5.68
CA GLU A 21 -10.63 -5.28 7.14
C GLU A 21 -9.84 -4.15 7.82
N THR A 22 -8.62 -3.89 7.32
CA THR A 22 -7.72 -2.87 7.90
C THR A 22 -8.28 -1.47 7.72
N LEU A 23 -8.83 -1.17 6.53
CA LEU A 23 -9.45 0.11 6.23
C LEU A 23 -10.67 0.34 7.13
N SER A 24 -11.53 -0.66 7.28
CA SER A 24 -12.71 -0.57 8.16
C SER A 24 -12.31 -0.26 9.60
N SER A 25 -11.24 -0.89 10.10
CA SER A 25 -10.70 -0.60 11.43
C SER A 25 -10.22 0.84 11.56
N LEU A 26 -9.46 1.34 10.58
CA LEU A 26 -8.97 2.73 10.58
C LEU A 26 -10.08 3.77 10.45
N ILE A 27 -11.12 3.49 9.66
CA ILE A 27 -12.29 4.37 9.55
C ILE A 27 -13.08 4.41 10.86
N SER A 28 -13.15 3.29 11.59
CA SER A 28 -13.70 3.30 12.95
C SER A 28 -12.88 4.19 13.89
N CYS A 29 -11.54 4.09 13.86
CA CYS A 29 -10.67 4.96 14.65
C CYS A 29 -10.82 6.44 14.26
N LEU A 30 -11.00 6.74 12.97
CA LEU A 30 -11.27 8.09 12.50
C LEU A 30 -12.61 8.62 13.02
N SER A 31 -13.66 7.78 13.02
CA SER A 31 -14.96 8.12 13.63
C SER A 31 -14.82 8.50 15.10
N ASP A 32 -14.08 7.71 15.87
CA ASP A 32 -13.86 7.99 17.30
C ASP A 32 -13.03 9.25 17.53
N ALA A 33 -12.04 9.50 16.66
CA ALA A 33 -11.27 10.74 16.70
C ALA A 33 -12.16 11.96 16.42
N LEU A 34 -13.05 11.91 15.42
CA LEU A 34 -14.00 12.98 15.13
C LEU A 34 -14.93 13.28 16.31
N LYS A 35 -15.51 12.24 16.93
CA LYS A 35 -16.33 12.40 18.16
C LYS A 35 -15.54 13.08 19.27
N SER A 36 -14.28 12.68 19.49
CA SER A 36 -13.44 13.27 20.54
C SER A 36 -13.14 14.76 20.32
N LEU A 37 -13.20 15.21 19.06
CA LEU A 37 -13.00 16.60 18.67
C LEU A 37 -14.31 17.41 18.63
N GLY A 38 -15.47 16.75 18.84
CA GLY A 38 -16.80 17.38 18.73
C GLY A 38 -17.26 17.60 17.28
N GLU A 39 -16.67 16.88 16.33
CA GLU A 39 -16.95 16.96 14.89
C GLU A 39 -18.00 15.92 14.47
N ASP A 40 -19.04 15.73 15.29
CA ASP A 40 -20.05 14.68 15.12
C ASP A 40 -20.83 14.82 13.81
N GLU A 41 -20.96 16.04 13.29
CA GLU A 41 -21.63 16.33 12.02
C GLU A 41 -20.94 15.68 10.81
N LEU A 42 -19.65 15.35 10.93
CA LEU A 42 -18.85 14.73 9.86
C LEU A 42 -18.98 13.20 9.82
N ILE A 43 -19.44 12.57 10.91
CA ILE A 43 -19.50 11.10 11.03
C ILE A 43 -20.41 10.47 9.96
N PRO A 44 -21.60 11.01 9.64
CA PRO A 44 -22.43 10.47 8.57
C PRO A 44 -21.77 10.50 7.19
N TYR A 45 -20.72 11.32 7.02
CA TYR A 45 -20.02 11.54 5.75
C TYR A 45 -18.69 10.79 5.66
N LEU A 46 -18.40 9.86 6.58
CA LEU A 46 -17.19 9.05 6.55
C LEU A 46 -17.07 8.29 5.20
N PRO A 47 -15.88 8.30 4.57
CA PRO A 47 -15.67 7.54 3.35
C PRO A 47 -15.70 6.03 3.65
N TRP A 48 -16.12 5.24 2.65
CA TRP A 48 -16.29 3.78 2.76
C TRP A 48 -17.27 3.30 3.84
N SER A 49 -18.20 4.17 4.28
CA SER A 49 -19.28 3.82 5.21
C SER A 49 -20.32 2.84 4.64
N GLY A 50 -20.26 2.55 3.33
CA GLY A 50 -21.24 1.73 2.61
C GLY A 50 -22.56 2.45 2.30
N SER A 51 -22.70 3.72 2.71
CA SER A 51 -23.84 4.57 2.40
C SER A 51 -23.40 5.84 1.69
N VAL A 52 -24.25 6.33 0.78
CA VAL A 52 -24.07 7.66 0.20
C VAL A 52 -24.79 8.65 1.11
N PRO A 53 -24.09 9.62 1.73
CA PRO A 53 -24.74 10.59 2.59
C PRO A 53 -25.69 11.46 1.78
N GLU A 54 -26.90 11.70 2.30
CA GLU A 54 -27.87 12.62 1.73
C GLU A 54 -27.87 13.94 2.51
N GLY A 55 -27.93 15.07 1.81
CA GLY A 55 -28.04 16.39 2.42
C GLY A 55 -26.95 17.37 2.00
N GLU A 56 -26.94 18.53 2.67
CA GLU A 56 -25.92 19.55 2.47
C GLU A 56 -24.62 19.15 3.17
N LEU A 57 -23.51 19.20 2.44
CA LEU A 57 -22.20 18.81 2.94
C LEU A 57 -21.74 19.81 4.02
N PRO A 58 -21.48 19.37 5.26
CA PRO A 58 -20.93 20.22 6.30
C PRO A 58 -19.52 20.72 5.94
N LYS A 59 -19.06 21.75 6.65
CA LYS A 59 -17.69 22.23 6.48
C LYS A 59 -16.72 21.14 6.94
N GLY A 60 -15.64 20.95 6.20
CA GLY A 60 -14.62 19.95 6.55
C GLY A 60 -14.78 18.60 5.86
N THR A 61 -15.87 18.31 5.14
CA THR A 61 -16.01 17.05 4.40
C THR A 61 -14.87 16.84 3.39
N GLN A 62 -14.39 17.89 2.73
CA GLN A 62 -13.22 17.78 1.83
C GLN A 62 -11.96 17.29 2.57
N GLN A 63 -11.72 17.79 3.78
CA GLN A 63 -10.59 17.38 4.61
C GLN A 63 -10.77 15.94 5.11
N LEU A 64 -11.99 15.56 5.51
CA LEU A 64 -12.35 14.20 5.90
C LEU A 64 -12.00 13.19 4.79
N TYR A 65 -12.42 13.47 3.55
CA TYR A 65 -12.11 12.61 2.41
C TYR A 65 -10.61 12.62 2.09
N SER A 66 -9.93 13.77 2.19
CA SER A 66 -8.48 13.84 2.01
C SER A 66 -7.73 12.96 3.00
N VAL A 67 -8.12 12.98 4.29
CA VAL A 67 -7.58 12.09 5.32
C VAL A 67 -7.93 10.64 5.01
N GLY A 68 -9.18 10.36 4.64
CA GLY A 68 -9.61 9.03 4.22
C GLY A 68 -8.73 8.46 3.11
N PHE A 69 -8.50 9.20 2.02
CA PHE A 69 -7.64 8.76 0.92
C PHE A 69 -6.19 8.53 1.36
N GLN A 70 -5.68 9.32 2.31
CA GLN A 70 -4.36 9.09 2.88
C GLN A 70 -4.30 7.77 3.67
N LEU A 71 -5.35 7.44 4.42
CA LEU A 71 -5.46 6.17 5.13
C LEU A 71 -5.57 4.99 4.15
N LEU A 72 -6.39 5.10 3.11
CA LEU A 72 -6.50 4.08 2.08
C LEU A 72 -5.13 3.78 1.43
N ASN A 73 -4.44 4.82 0.94
CA ASN A 73 -3.12 4.65 0.32
C ASN A 73 -2.13 3.93 1.25
N MET A 74 -2.17 4.27 2.55
CA MET A 74 -1.32 3.68 3.58
C MET A 74 -1.63 2.20 3.80
N VAL A 75 -2.92 1.83 3.83
CA VAL A 75 -3.38 0.44 3.93
C VAL A 75 -2.99 -0.35 2.70
N GLU A 76 -3.24 0.17 1.50
CA GLU A 76 -2.88 -0.47 0.23
C GLU A 76 -1.38 -0.75 0.15
N GLU A 77 -0.54 0.23 0.49
CA GLU A 77 0.92 0.07 0.51
C GLU A 77 1.36 -1.02 1.50
N ARG A 78 0.78 -1.01 2.71
CA ARG A 78 1.10 -1.98 3.76
C ARG A 78 0.73 -3.40 3.34
N VAL A 79 -0.50 -3.58 2.86
CA VAL A 79 -1.01 -4.90 2.46
C VAL A 79 -0.29 -5.40 1.22
N ALA A 80 -0.03 -4.55 0.22
CA ALA A 80 0.77 -4.92 -0.94
C ALA A 80 2.16 -5.42 -0.54
N SER A 81 2.80 -4.77 0.44
CA SER A 81 4.09 -5.18 1.00
C SER A 81 4.02 -6.53 1.72
N ALA A 82 2.96 -6.77 2.50
CA ALA A 82 2.74 -8.04 3.21
C ALA A 82 2.45 -9.21 2.26
N ILE A 83 1.50 -9.04 1.32
CA ILE A 83 1.15 -10.05 0.32
C ILE A 83 2.34 -10.36 -0.59
N ARG A 84 3.16 -9.35 -0.93
CA ARG A 84 4.40 -9.56 -1.69
C ARG A 84 5.38 -10.47 -0.94
N ARG A 85 5.58 -10.26 0.37
CA ARG A 85 6.43 -11.13 1.20
C ARG A 85 5.86 -12.54 1.29
N GLU A 86 4.56 -12.68 1.50
CA GLU A 86 3.92 -14.00 1.59
C GLU A 86 4.02 -14.76 0.25
N ARG A 87 3.82 -14.05 -0.86
CA ARG A 87 4.02 -14.61 -2.21
C ARG A 87 5.44 -15.11 -2.44
N GLU A 88 6.44 -14.34 -2.02
CA GLU A 88 7.85 -14.75 -2.12
C GLU A 88 8.14 -16.00 -1.26
N LYS A 89 7.53 -16.09 -0.07
CA LYS A 89 7.65 -17.25 0.83
C LYS A 89 6.96 -18.51 0.29
N GLU A 90 5.73 -18.40 -0.21
CA GLU A 90 4.91 -19.55 -0.62
C GLU A 90 5.18 -20.00 -2.06
N LEU A 91 5.46 -19.06 -2.97
CA LEU A 91 5.64 -19.35 -4.40
C LEU A 91 7.09 -19.24 -4.88
N GLY A 92 8.01 -18.84 -4.00
CA GLY A 92 9.42 -18.62 -4.31
C GLY A 92 9.74 -17.17 -4.69
N ALA A 93 10.99 -16.80 -4.49
CA ALA A 93 11.49 -15.43 -4.70
C ALA A 93 11.44 -14.97 -6.16
N ASP A 94 11.55 -15.90 -7.11
CA ASP A 94 11.43 -15.67 -8.55
C ASP A 94 9.97 -15.58 -9.03
N SER A 95 8.99 -15.77 -8.13
CA SER A 95 7.57 -15.73 -8.50
C SER A 95 7.08 -14.32 -8.84
N ILE A 96 7.85 -13.28 -8.51
CA ILE A 96 7.46 -11.87 -8.63
C ILE A 96 8.28 -11.20 -9.74
N ARG A 97 7.59 -10.79 -10.80
CA ARG A 97 8.20 -10.09 -11.93
C ARG A 97 8.76 -8.74 -11.52
N GLY A 98 9.89 -8.36 -12.10
CA GLY A 98 10.58 -7.09 -11.84
C GLY A 98 11.45 -7.10 -10.59
N LEU A 99 11.54 -8.23 -9.87
CA LEU A 99 12.48 -8.39 -8.77
C LEU A 99 13.77 -9.07 -9.23
N TRP A 100 14.85 -8.82 -8.48
CA TRP A 100 16.15 -9.43 -8.73
C TRP A 100 16.12 -10.95 -8.92
N PRO A 101 15.42 -11.75 -8.09
CA PRO A 101 15.40 -13.20 -8.28
C PRO A 101 14.83 -13.64 -9.62
N HIS A 102 13.75 -12.99 -10.09
CA HIS A 102 13.18 -13.27 -11.41
C HIS A 102 14.13 -12.84 -12.53
N ALA A 103 14.71 -11.64 -12.43
CA ALA A 103 15.64 -11.13 -13.44
C ALA A 103 16.90 -12.00 -13.55
N LEU A 104 17.49 -12.41 -12.42
CA LEU A 104 18.66 -13.28 -12.39
C LEU A 104 18.35 -14.68 -12.95
N LYS A 105 17.16 -15.22 -12.67
CA LYS A 105 16.68 -16.47 -13.26
C LYS A 105 16.61 -16.37 -14.79
N ASP A 106 16.02 -15.29 -15.31
CA ASP A 106 15.90 -15.06 -16.75
C ASP A 106 17.27 -14.91 -17.41
N MET A 107 18.20 -14.19 -16.78
CA MET A 107 19.58 -14.03 -17.27
C MET A 107 20.34 -15.37 -17.30
N THR A 108 20.20 -16.17 -16.24
CA THR A 108 20.81 -17.51 -16.18
C THR A 108 20.21 -18.43 -17.23
N ALA A 109 18.89 -18.38 -17.44
CA ALA A 109 18.20 -19.17 -18.47
C ALA A 109 18.59 -18.73 -19.90
N ALA A 110 19.01 -17.49 -20.08
CA ALA A 110 19.59 -16.98 -21.32
C ALA A 110 21.06 -17.39 -21.53
N GLY A 111 21.67 -18.12 -20.59
CA GLY A 111 23.04 -18.63 -20.69
C GLY A 111 24.12 -17.66 -20.21
N LEU A 112 23.77 -16.56 -19.54
CA LEU A 112 24.74 -15.64 -18.96
C LEU A 112 25.38 -16.25 -17.71
N SER A 113 26.71 -16.20 -17.64
CA SER A 113 27.45 -16.56 -16.43
C SER A 113 27.39 -15.42 -15.40
N PRO A 114 27.69 -15.68 -14.11
CA PRO A 114 27.80 -14.64 -13.10
C PRO A 114 28.77 -13.51 -13.48
N ASP A 115 29.87 -13.85 -14.16
CA ASP A 115 30.86 -12.86 -14.61
C ASP A 115 30.29 -11.94 -15.70
N ASP A 116 29.56 -12.50 -16.66
CA ASP A 116 28.87 -11.72 -17.72
C ASP A 116 27.84 -10.75 -17.11
N ILE A 117 27.08 -11.21 -16.11
CA ILE A 117 26.08 -10.39 -15.41
C ILE A 117 26.76 -9.23 -14.68
N ILE A 118 27.86 -9.49 -13.98
CA ILE A 118 28.62 -8.46 -13.25
C ILE A 118 29.22 -7.43 -14.22
N GLU A 119 29.71 -7.87 -15.38
CA GLU A 119 30.25 -6.99 -16.42
C GLU A 119 29.18 -6.02 -16.92
N VAL A 120 27.98 -6.52 -17.26
CA VAL A 120 26.86 -5.67 -17.68
C VAL A 120 26.43 -4.70 -16.57
N LEU A 121 26.30 -5.19 -15.33
CA LEU A 121 25.86 -4.35 -14.21
C LEU A 121 26.83 -3.21 -13.89
N ARG A 122 28.13 -3.36 -14.24
CA ARG A 122 29.12 -2.29 -14.09
C ARG A 122 28.81 -1.07 -14.96
N ASP A 123 28.19 -1.30 -16.12
CA ASP A 123 27.86 -0.26 -17.09
C ASP A 123 26.44 0.31 -16.89
N VAL A 124 25.64 -0.29 -16.00
CA VAL A 124 24.29 0.18 -15.68
C VAL A 124 24.37 1.40 -14.74
N ASN A 125 23.95 2.56 -15.26
CA ASN A 125 23.78 3.78 -14.47
C ASN A 125 22.29 4.17 -14.40
N VAL A 126 21.74 4.19 -13.18
CA VAL A 126 20.35 4.60 -12.93
C VAL A 126 20.36 5.90 -12.12
N GLN A 127 19.87 6.99 -12.71
CA GLN A 127 19.80 8.29 -12.05
C GLN A 127 18.33 8.73 -11.90
N PRO A 128 17.73 8.57 -10.71
CA PRO A 128 16.40 9.10 -10.47
C PRO A 128 16.44 10.63 -10.42
N VAL A 129 15.62 11.29 -11.24
CA VAL A 129 15.45 12.75 -11.22
C VAL A 129 14.16 13.06 -10.48
N LEU A 130 14.29 13.57 -9.25
CA LEU A 130 13.13 13.99 -8.47
C LEU A 130 12.59 15.31 -9.02
N THR A 131 11.36 15.28 -9.48
CA THR A 131 10.65 16.50 -9.93
C THR A 131 9.75 17.01 -8.81
N ALA A 132 9.54 18.31 -8.74
CA ALA A 132 8.53 18.86 -7.85
C ALA A 132 7.16 18.28 -8.22
N HIS A 133 6.36 17.91 -7.21
CA HIS A 133 4.98 17.53 -7.45
C HIS A 133 4.15 18.80 -7.68
N PRO A 134 3.45 18.95 -8.82
CA PRO A 134 2.80 20.22 -9.19
C PRO A 134 1.68 20.67 -8.24
N THR A 135 1.16 19.77 -7.41
CA THR A 135 -0.01 20.02 -6.54
C THR A 135 0.17 19.55 -5.10
N GLU A 136 1.32 18.97 -4.72
CA GLU A 136 1.43 18.25 -3.44
C GLU A 136 2.68 18.67 -2.64
N ALA A 137 2.66 19.89 -2.12
CA ALA A 137 3.57 20.31 -1.05
C ALA A 137 3.05 19.77 0.30
N LYS A 138 3.18 18.46 0.54
CA LYS A 138 2.85 17.87 1.85
C LYS A 138 3.79 18.47 2.91
N ARG A 139 3.21 19.12 3.93
CA ARG A 139 3.95 19.61 5.09
C ARG A 139 4.68 18.43 5.75
N THR A 140 5.96 18.58 6.06
CA THR A 140 6.81 17.52 6.63
C THR A 140 6.16 16.86 7.87
N SER A 141 5.53 17.67 8.72
CA SER A 141 4.86 17.20 9.95
C SER A 141 3.68 16.25 9.69
N ILE A 142 2.93 16.44 8.60
CA ILE A 142 1.84 15.53 8.22
C ILE A 142 2.42 14.20 7.76
N ARG A 143 3.48 14.25 6.95
CA ARG A 143 4.16 13.04 6.47
C ARG A 143 4.72 12.20 7.64
N GLU A 144 5.29 12.86 8.65
CA GLU A 144 5.80 12.18 9.85
C GLU A 144 4.69 11.51 10.65
N ARG A 145 3.53 12.17 10.80
CA ARG A 145 2.36 11.57 11.47
C ARG A 145 1.80 10.37 10.71
N LEU A 146 1.64 10.49 9.39
CA LEU A 146 1.21 9.38 8.55
C LEU A 146 2.20 8.22 8.60
N ARG A 147 3.50 8.50 8.61
CA ARG A 147 4.52 7.47 8.78
C ARG A 147 4.41 6.76 10.14
N ALA A 148 4.21 7.51 11.21
CA ALA A 148 4.01 6.92 12.54
C ALA A 148 2.78 6.01 12.59
N LEU A 149 1.69 6.39 11.91
CA LEU A 149 0.52 5.51 11.76
C LEU A 149 0.85 4.26 10.93
N TYR A 150 1.54 4.41 9.81
CA TYR A 150 1.96 3.28 8.96
C TYR A 150 2.81 2.27 9.72
N ASP A 151 3.74 2.74 10.57
CA ASP A 151 4.60 1.88 11.38
C ASP A 151 3.83 1.12 12.47
N GLN A 152 2.63 1.59 12.86
CA GLN A 152 1.73 0.92 13.82
C GLN A 152 0.74 -0.04 13.15
N LEU A 153 0.57 0.03 11.82
CA LEU A 153 -0.20 -0.97 11.09
C LEU A 153 0.59 -2.28 11.07
N VAL A 154 0.16 -3.23 11.91
CA VAL A 154 0.75 -4.58 12.00
C VAL A 154 0.36 -5.37 10.77
#